data_AF-A0A8B9FIK5-F1
#
_entry.id   AF-A0A8B9FIK5-F1
#
_cell.length_a   1.000
_cell.length_b   1.000
_cell.length_c   1.000
_cell.angle_alpha   90.00
_cell.angle_beta   90.00
_cell.angle_gamma   90.00
#
_symmetry.space_group_name_H-M   'P 1'
#
loop_
_entity.id
_entity.type
_entity.pdbx_description
1 polymer ?
#
loop_
_entity_poly.entity_id
_entity_poly.type
_entity_poly.pdbx_seq_one_letter_code
_entity_poly.pdbx_strand_id
1 'polypeptide(L)'
;MERLDVTETFSGISLPGHLHTQESLSFAVTFPFRPTDVVIATYPKSGTTWMQEILTLLFSHGDVLPAKTIPNWERAPWLEQIYFREALQDVQDAAACRLLTTHLPARVLAPALQQSKAKVIYVARNPKDVAVSFYHFHRLAKFLPDPGSFDTFLTQFLEGTVHYGSWFDHVKGWLGQQQLLDIFYVTYEELHQDLRGTAQRLSAFLGCPLEPETLAALEQHCSFATMRDNAMANYSLIPIEIMDHSQGCFMRKGVVGDWRDHFSPWQNALFNRRYQEEMGDLELPVHPHWAPPLQPGGTVSLLTRPPLPTPVGAAAVTLGTPIAMGSFCTRRWGTHGLR
;
A
#
# COMPACT_ATOMS: atom_id res chain seq x y z
N MET A 1 18.33 1.21 11.28
CA MET A 1 17.64 2.05 12.27
C MET A 1 17.65 3.53 11.90
N GLU A 2 18.58 4.01 11.09
CA GLU A 2 18.51 5.35 10.52
C GLU A 2 17.26 5.48 9.63
N ARG A 3 16.56 6.62 9.75
CA ARG A 3 15.47 7.10 8.87
C ARG A 3 14.06 6.52 9.06
N LEU A 4 13.75 5.86 10.18
CA LEU A 4 12.36 5.42 10.47
C LEU A 4 11.35 6.58 10.50
N ASP A 5 11.72 7.73 11.06
CA ASP A 5 10.84 8.91 11.18
C ASP A 5 10.92 9.87 9.99
N VAL A 6 11.70 9.52 8.95
CA VAL A 6 11.89 10.40 7.79
C VAL A 6 10.73 10.21 6.83
N THR A 7 10.17 11.30 6.32
CA THR A 7 9.22 11.28 5.19
C THR A 7 9.91 11.89 3.97
N GLU A 8 9.99 11.12 2.89
CA GLU A 8 10.42 11.61 1.59
C GLU A 8 9.23 12.18 0.83
N THR A 9 9.44 13.27 0.08
CA THR A 9 8.43 13.80 -0.84
C THR A 9 8.94 13.72 -2.27
N PHE A 10 8.18 13.09 -3.16
CA PHE A 10 8.55 12.94 -4.56
C PHE A 10 7.30 13.04 -5.45
N SER A 11 7.35 13.89 -6.48
CA SER A 11 6.19 14.19 -7.34
C SER A 11 4.90 14.53 -6.56
N GLY A 12 5.05 15.25 -5.44
CA GLY A 12 3.95 15.66 -4.56
C GLY A 12 3.36 14.53 -3.70
N ILE A 13 4.06 13.41 -3.53
CA ILE A 13 3.61 12.25 -2.75
C ILE A 13 4.56 12.03 -1.57
N SER A 14 4.00 11.84 -0.38
CA SER A 14 4.75 11.48 0.83
C SER A 14 5.02 9.97 0.89
N LEU A 15 6.27 9.59 1.15
CA LEU A 15 6.79 8.21 1.10
C LEU A 15 7.66 7.92 2.34
N PRO A 16 7.64 6.69 2.90
CA PRO A 16 8.43 6.37 4.08
C PRO A 16 9.94 6.43 3.79
N GLY A 17 10.67 7.35 4.42
CA GLY A 17 12.08 7.62 4.14
C GLY A 17 13.05 6.54 4.62
N HIS A 18 12.59 5.57 5.42
CA HIS A 18 13.33 4.36 5.73
C HIS A 18 13.50 3.45 4.51
N LEU A 19 12.46 3.39 3.66
CA LEU A 19 12.43 2.53 2.49
C LEU A 19 12.81 3.27 1.20
N HIS A 20 12.71 4.60 1.20
CA HIS A 20 12.88 5.42 0.00
C HIS A 20 13.91 6.53 0.22
N THR A 21 14.61 6.88 -0.86
CA THR A 21 15.42 8.09 -0.97
C THR A 21 15.08 8.78 -2.28
N GLN A 22 15.46 10.06 -2.42
CA GLN A 22 15.35 10.75 -3.71
C GLN A 22 16.06 9.99 -4.84
N GLU A 23 17.18 9.33 -4.54
CA GLU A 23 17.90 8.49 -5.51
C GLU A 23 17.09 7.25 -5.91
N SER A 24 16.55 6.49 -4.95
CA SER A 24 15.78 5.27 -5.27
C SER A 24 14.52 5.60 -6.07
N LEU A 25 13.86 6.72 -5.75
CA LEU A 25 12.66 7.20 -6.46
C LEU A 25 12.98 7.71 -7.86
N SER A 26 14.08 8.44 -8.03
CA SER A 26 14.55 8.88 -9.35
C SER A 26 14.95 7.69 -10.22
N PHE A 27 15.55 6.65 -9.62
CA PHE A 27 15.87 5.41 -10.32
C PHE A 27 14.61 4.68 -10.79
N ALA A 28 13.59 4.57 -9.95
CA ALA A 28 12.32 3.92 -10.29
C ALA A 28 11.67 4.51 -11.55
N VAL A 29 11.64 5.84 -11.68
CA VAL A 29 11.00 6.52 -12.83
C VAL A 29 11.86 6.56 -14.09
N THR A 30 13.13 6.15 -14.01
CA THR A 30 14.05 6.02 -15.15
C THR A 30 14.45 4.57 -15.41
N PHE A 31 13.78 3.63 -14.74
CA PHE A 31 14.13 2.23 -14.79
C PHE A 31 13.97 1.66 -16.21
N PRO A 32 14.99 0.97 -16.76
CA PRO A 32 14.92 0.37 -18.08
C PRO A 32 14.11 -0.93 -18.02
N PHE A 33 12.79 -0.79 -18.13
CA PHE A 33 11.88 -1.92 -18.26
C PHE A 33 12.15 -2.71 -19.55
N ARG A 34 11.99 -4.04 -19.45
CA ARG A 34 12.09 -5.00 -20.56
C ARG A 34 10.69 -5.41 -21.02
N PRO A 35 10.51 -5.83 -22.28
CA PRO A 35 9.25 -6.42 -22.75
C PRO A 35 8.79 -7.66 -21.99
N THR A 36 9.72 -8.36 -21.33
CA THR A 36 9.45 -9.56 -20.52
C THR A 36 9.14 -9.23 -19.05
N ASP A 37 9.21 -7.97 -18.64
CA ASP A 37 8.90 -7.60 -17.26
C ASP A 37 7.40 -7.66 -16.98
N VAL A 38 7.08 -8.05 -15.74
CA VAL A 38 5.72 -8.02 -15.20
C VAL A 38 5.71 -7.20 -13.93
N VAL A 39 4.89 -6.14 -13.93
CA VAL A 39 4.84 -5.16 -12.84
C VAL A 39 3.53 -5.29 -12.07
N ILE A 40 3.63 -5.62 -10.79
CA ILE A 40 2.52 -5.64 -9.84
C ILE A 40 2.37 -4.23 -9.28
N ALA A 41 1.33 -3.52 -9.71
CA ALA A 41 0.99 -2.20 -9.24
C ALA A 41 -0.24 -2.25 -8.33
N THR A 42 -0.16 -1.65 -7.14
CA THR A 42 -1.27 -1.65 -6.18
C THR A 42 -1.22 -0.39 -5.33
N TYR A 43 -2.35 0.10 -4.82
CA TYR A 43 -2.30 0.98 -3.65
C TYR A 43 -1.95 0.15 -2.41
N PRO A 44 -1.20 0.67 -1.42
CA PRO A 44 -0.88 -0.05 -0.20
C PRO A 44 -2.07 -0.81 0.39
N LYS A 45 -1.82 -2.06 0.80
CA LYS A 45 -2.80 -2.94 1.48
C LYS A 45 -3.97 -3.43 0.61
N SER A 46 -3.81 -3.39 -0.72
CA SER A 46 -4.80 -3.90 -1.68
C SER A 46 -4.62 -5.38 -2.06
N GLY A 47 -3.72 -6.12 -1.40
CA GLY A 47 -3.48 -7.55 -1.68
C GLY A 47 -2.22 -7.85 -2.51
N THR A 48 -1.25 -6.94 -2.52
CA THR A 48 0.02 -7.08 -3.28
C THR A 48 0.74 -8.40 -2.99
N THR A 49 0.90 -8.76 -1.72
CA THR A 49 1.55 -10.01 -1.32
C THR A 49 0.84 -11.25 -1.84
N TRP A 50 -0.49 -11.21 -1.94
CA TRP A 50 -1.25 -12.32 -2.51
C TRP A 50 -0.97 -12.47 -4.00
N MET A 51 -0.94 -11.37 -4.75
CA MET A 51 -0.58 -11.37 -6.17
C MET A 51 0.88 -11.78 -6.40
N GLN A 52 1.81 -11.37 -5.54
CA GLN A 52 3.21 -11.84 -5.59
C GLN A 52 3.29 -13.37 -5.46
N GLU A 53 2.52 -13.96 -4.55
CA GLU A 53 2.49 -15.42 -4.36
C GLU A 53 1.87 -16.15 -5.55
N ILE A 54 0.74 -15.64 -6.07
CA ILE A 54 0.08 -16.18 -7.26
C ILE A 54 1.06 -16.19 -8.45
N LEU A 55 1.71 -15.06 -8.71
CA LEU A 55 2.63 -14.95 -9.84
C LEU A 55 3.88 -15.80 -9.66
N THR A 56 4.38 -15.92 -8.43
CA THR A 56 5.52 -16.82 -8.15
C THR A 56 5.19 -18.25 -8.56
N LEU A 57 4.05 -18.79 -8.10
CA LEU A 57 3.67 -20.16 -8.45
C LEU A 57 3.34 -20.31 -9.94
N LEU A 58 2.76 -19.28 -10.57
CA LEU A 58 2.50 -19.29 -12.01
C LEU A 58 3.80 -19.37 -12.83
N PHE A 59 4.78 -18.50 -12.53
CA PHE A 59 6.07 -18.47 -13.22
C PHE A 59 7.00 -19.64 -12.85
N SER A 60 6.78 -20.28 -11.71
CA SER A 60 7.48 -21.51 -11.31
C SER A 60 6.75 -22.78 -11.70
N HIS A 61 5.71 -22.70 -12.54
CA HIS A 61 4.92 -23.87 -13.00
C HIS A 61 4.44 -24.78 -11.85
N GLY A 62 3.97 -24.16 -10.76
CA GLY A 62 3.50 -24.85 -9.57
C GLY A 62 4.59 -25.30 -8.61
N ASP A 63 5.88 -25.11 -8.92
CA ASP A 63 6.95 -25.36 -7.97
C ASP A 63 6.85 -24.37 -6.80
N VAL A 64 6.62 -24.93 -5.62
CA VAL A 64 6.45 -24.18 -4.37
C VAL A 64 7.77 -23.84 -3.71
N LEU A 65 8.90 -24.38 -4.19
CA LEU A 65 10.20 -24.20 -3.58
C LEU A 65 10.57 -22.72 -3.45
N PRO A 66 10.49 -21.87 -4.51
CA PRO A 66 10.79 -20.44 -4.38
C PRO A 66 9.90 -19.74 -3.36
N ALA A 67 8.62 -20.07 -3.32
CA ALA A 67 7.67 -19.49 -2.37
C ALA A 67 7.95 -19.90 -0.91
N LYS A 68 8.66 -21.01 -0.67
CA LYS A 68 9.02 -21.53 0.65
C LYS A 68 10.44 -21.18 1.10
N THR A 69 11.32 -20.78 0.19
CA THR A 69 12.74 -20.54 0.50
C THR A 69 13.18 -19.10 0.29
N ILE A 70 12.48 -18.32 -0.54
CA ILE A 70 12.86 -16.94 -0.88
C ILE A 70 11.75 -15.99 -0.42
N PRO A 71 12.06 -14.96 0.38
CA PRO A 71 11.07 -13.95 0.77
C PRO A 71 10.38 -13.29 -0.42
N ASN A 72 9.10 -12.95 -0.27
CA ASN A 72 8.29 -12.35 -1.34
C ASN A 72 8.85 -11.01 -1.85
N TRP A 73 9.51 -10.22 -1.00
CA TRP A 73 10.18 -8.97 -1.39
C TRP A 73 11.49 -9.18 -2.16
N GLU A 74 12.04 -10.39 -2.19
CA GLU A 74 13.18 -10.77 -3.04
C GLU A 74 12.70 -11.39 -4.36
N ARG A 75 11.62 -12.18 -4.32
CA ARG A 75 10.99 -12.75 -5.52
C ARG A 75 10.36 -11.69 -6.44
N ALA A 76 9.77 -10.66 -5.85
CA ALA A 76 9.11 -9.57 -6.57
C ALA A 76 9.47 -8.22 -5.92
N PRO A 77 10.70 -7.72 -6.10
CA PRO A 77 11.22 -6.57 -5.35
C PRO A 77 10.51 -5.27 -5.70
N TRP A 78 10.51 -4.34 -4.74
CA TRP A 78 9.83 -3.05 -4.83
C TRP A 78 10.69 -2.04 -5.57
N LEU A 79 10.25 -1.62 -6.75
CA LEU A 79 10.99 -0.76 -7.67
C LEU A 79 11.53 0.53 -7.02
N GLU A 80 10.71 1.16 -6.17
CA GLU A 80 11.01 2.44 -5.54
C GLU A 80 11.89 2.36 -4.28
N GLN A 81 12.20 1.16 -3.79
CA GLN A 81 12.90 1.00 -2.52
C GLN A 81 14.43 1.03 -2.68
N ILE A 82 15.12 1.42 -1.61
CA ILE A 82 16.58 1.50 -1.57
C ILE A 82 17.28 0.17 -1.90
N TYR A 83 16.67 -0.96 -1.52
CA TYR A 83 17.23 -2.31 -1.71
C TYR A 83 17.02 -2.87 -3.13
N PHE A 84 16.24 -2.20 -3.97
CA PHE A 84 15.84 -2.73 -5.27
C PHE A 84 17.02 -3.00 -6.20
N ARG A 85 18.01 -2.11 -6.19
CA ARG A 85 19.20 -2.24 -7.05
C ARG A 85 20.02 -3.47 -6.69
N GLU A 86 20.14 -3.77 -5.41
CA GLU A 86 20.84 -4.95 -4.91
C GLU A 86 20.08 -6.22 -5.31
N ALA A 87 18.75 -6.23 -5.13
CA ALA A 87 17.89 -7.35 -5.52
C ALA A 87 17.92 -7.67 -7.03
N LEU A 88 18.31 -6.71 -7.88
CA LEU A 88 18.44 -6.93 -9.33
C LEU A 88 19.77 -7.55 -9.77
N GLN A 89 20.81 -7.54 -8.93
CA GLN A 89 22.16 -7.98 -9.36
C GLN A 89 22.22 -9.45 -9.74
N ASP A 90 21.31 -10.26 -9.20
CA ASP A 90 21.24 -11.70 -9.46
C ASP A 90 20.46 -12.05 -10.74
N VAL A 91 19.81 -11.09 -11.40
CA VAL A 91 19.07 -11.30 -12.65
C VAL A 91 19.94 -10.96 -13.86
N GLN A 92 20.93 -11.82 -14.13
CA GLN A 92 21.85 -11.64 -15.25
C GLN A 92 21.29 -12.10 -16.60
N ASP A 93 20.29 -12.99 -16.60
CA ASP A 93 19.67 -13.44 -17.84
C ASP A 93 18.75 -12.35 -18.43
N ALA A 94 19.06 -11.94 -19.65
CA ALA A 94 18.27 -10.98 -20.40
C ALA A 94 16.92 -11.54 -20.84
N ALA A 95 16.79 -12.86 -20.96
CA ALA A 95 15.57 -13.56 -21.36
C ALA A 95 14.62 -13.84 -20.17
N ALA A 96 15.11 -13.76 -18.93
CA ALA A 96 14.29 -14.01 -17.75
C ALA A 96 13.20 -12.94 -17.56
N CYS A 97 12.00 -13.40 -17.19
CA CYS A 97 10.92 -12.53 -16.74
C CYS A 97 11.23 -12.01 -15.34
N ARG A 98 11.17 -10.68 -15.15
CA ARG A 98 11.30 -10.06 -13.82
C ARG A 98 9.92 -9.75 -13.28
N LEU A 99 9.61 -10.28 -12.10
CA LEU A 99 8.50 -9.83 -11.29
C LEU A 99 8.93 -8.58 -10.53
N LEU A 100 8.25 -7.46 -10.75
CA LEU A 100 8.55 -6.19 -10.10
C LEU A 100 7.31 -5.71 -9.37
N THR A 101 7.48 -5.05 -8.22
CA THR A 101 6.35 -4.54 -7.43
C THR A 101 6.46 -3.03 -7.28
N THR A 102 5.33 -2.33 -7.24
CA THR A 102 5.30 -0.90 -6.94
C THR A 102 3.99 -0.44 -6.28
N HIS A 103 4.11 0.58 -5.44
CA HIS A 103 3.01 1.39 -4.92
C HIS A 103 2.99 2.80 -5.52
N LEU A 104 3.84 3.10 -6.51
CA LEU A 104 3.83 4.39 -7.17
C LEU A 104 2.55 4.57 -8.01
N PRO A 105 1.94 5.77 -8.00
CA PRO A 105 0.78 6.04 -8.84
C PRO A 105 1.20 6.11 -10.31
N ALA A 106 0.25 5.77 -11.20
CA ALA A 106 0.50 5.74 -12.64
C ALA A 106 1.09 7.03 -13.20
N ARG A 107 0.68 8.21 -12.71
CA ARG A 107 1.23 9.50 -13.17
C ARG A 107 2.75 9.63 -13.00
N VAL A 108 3.33 8.85 -12.08
CA VAL A 108 4.77 8.84 -11.81
C VAL A 108 5.47 7.77 -12.63
N LEU A 109 4.88 6.56 -12.73
CA LEU A 109 5.57 5.41 -13.33
C LEU A 109 5.20 5.10 -14.78
N ALA A 110 3.97 5.41 -15.22
CA ALA A 110 3.48 5.11 -16.56
C ALA A 110 4.39 5.64 -17.70
N PRO A 111 5.00 6.84 -17.60
CA PRO A 111 5.91 7.32 -18.65
C PRO A 111 7.10 6.39 -18.92
N ALA A 112 7.64 5.73 -17.89
CA ALA A 112 8.72 4.75 -18.05
C ALA A 112 8.21 3.42 -18.63
N LEU A 113 7.01 2.99 -18.24
CA LEU A 113 6.41 1.73 -18.70
C LEU A 113 6.02 1.78 -20.18
N GLN A 114 5.48 2.90 -20.65
CA GLN A 114 5.00 3.10 -22.03
C GLN A 114 6.08 2.81 -23.09
N GLN A 115 7.37 2.85 -22.71
CA GLN A 115 8.49 2.61 -23.61
C GLN A 115 8.88 1.13 -23.74
N SER A 116 8.34 0.24 -22.92
CA SER A 116 8.95 -1.09 -22.67
C SER A 116 8.14 -2.30 -23.08
N LYS A 117 6.83 -2.16 -23.38
CA LYS A 117 5.87 -3.28 -23.53
C LYS A 117 5.78 -4.22 -22.31
N ALA A 118 6.31 -3.81 -21.15
CA ALA A 118 6.12 -4.55 -19.91
C ALA A 118 4.63 -4.71 -19.61
N LYS A 119 4.26 -5.87 -19.07
CA LYS A 119 2.88 -6.13 -18.65
C LYS A 119 2.67 -5.60 -17.24
N VAL A 120 1.52 -5.00 -17.00
CA VAL A 120 1.15 -4.48 -15.67
C VAL A 120 -0.02 -5.27 -15.13
N ILE A 121 0.06 -5.65 -13.87
CA ILE A 121 -1.06 -6.21 -13.12
C ILE A 121 -1.46 -5.19 -12.08
N TYR A 122 -2.62 -4.56 -12.26
CA TYR A 122 -3.16 -3.61 -11.31
C TYR A 122 -4.18 -4.28 -10.40
N VAL A 123 -3.86 -4.39 -9.11
CA VAL A 123 -4.80 -4.90 -8.09
C VAL A 123 -5.40 -3.76 -7.29
N ALA A 124 -6.71 -3.63 -7.35
CA ALA A 124 -7.48 -2.70 -6.53
C ALA A 124 -8.27 -3.46 -5.46
N ARG A 125 -8.68 -2.75 -4.41
CA ARG A 125 -9.47 -3.31 -3.30
C ARG A 125 -10.44 -2.25 -2.81
N ASN A 126 -11.59 -2.68 -2.26
CA ASN A 126 -12.53 -1.76 -1.64
C ASN A 126 -11.82 -0.78 -0.70
N PRO A 127 -11.99 0.55 -0.91
CA PRO A 127 -11.18 1.54 -0.21
C PRO A 127 -11.46 1.60 1.30
N LYS A 128 -12.61 1.12 1.76
CA LYS A 128 -12.91 1.02 3.20
C LYS A 128 -12.11 -0.09 3.87
N ASP A 129 -11.99 -1.25 3.21
CA ASP A 129 -11.13 -2.34 3.69
C ASP A 129 -9.65 -1.97 3.62
N VAL A 130 -9.26 -1.20 2.60
CA VAL A 130 -7.91 -0.61 2.50
C VAL A 130 -7.66 0.30 3.70
N ALA A 131 -8.57 1.24 4.02
CA ALA A 131 -8.42 2.15 5.16
C ALA A 131 -8.23 1.39 6.49
N VAL A 132 -9.04 0.36 6.76
CA VAL A 132 -8.87 -0.50 7.95
C VAL A 132 -7.51 -1.20 7.94
N SER A 133 -7.16 -1.84 6.81
CA SER A 133 -5.91 -2.58 6.73
C SER A 133 -4.68 -1.68 6.83
N PHE A 134 -4.77 -0.44 6.36
CA PHE A 134 -3.67 0.52 6.39
C PHE A 134 -3.52 1.16 7.77
N TYR A 135 -4.63 1.40 8.48
CA TYR A 135 -4.61 1.80 9.89
C TYR A 135 -3.84 0.80 10.75
N HIS A 136 -4.18 -0.49 10.68
CA HIS A 136 -3.48 -1.53 11.43
C HIS A 136 -2.03 -1.70 10.97
N PHE A 137 -1.72 -1.42 9.70
CA PHE A 137 -0.34 -1.45 9.21
C PHE A 137 0.51 -0.30 9.76
N HIS A 138 -0.03 0.91 9.90
CA HIS A 138 0.66 2.03 10.53
C HIS A 138 0.98 1.74 12.01
N ARG A 139 0.12 0.98 12.72
CA ARG A 139 0.42 0.52 14.10
C ARG A 139 1.53 -0.53 14.18
N LEU A 140 1.76 -1.26 13.08
CA LEU A 140 2.68 -2.39 13.00
C LEU A 140 4.06 -1.98 12.48
N ALA A 141 4.11 -1.14 11.43
CA ALA A 141 5.33 -0.73 10.75
C ALA A 141 5.91 0.56 11.35
N LYS A 142 7.09 0.46 11.97
CA LYS A 142 7.74 1.57 12.68
C LYS A 142 8.28 2.67 11.78
N PHE A 143 8.34 2.43 10.46
CA PHE A 143 8.69 3.44 9.46
C PHE A 143 7.49 4.26 8.98
N LEU A 144 6.30 4.00 9.51
CA LEU A 144 5.10 4.80 9.27
C LEU A 144 4.77 5.62 10.53
N PRO A 145 4.18 6.81 10.36
CA PRO A 145 3.75 7.62 11.49
C PRO A 145 2.65 6.92 12.28
N ASP A 146 2.60 7.19 13.59
CA ASP A 146 1.50 6.74 14.44
C ASP A 146 0.16 7.21 13.84
N PRO A 147 -0.77 6.29 13.53
CA PRO A 147 -2.04 6.67 12.91
C PRO A 147 -3.02 7.34 13.89
N GLY A 148 -2.73 7.33 15.19
CA GLY A 148 -3.62 7.84 16.22
C GLY A 148 -4.95 7.08 16.28
N SER A 149 -6.04 7.82 16.44
CA SER A 149 -7.38 7.23 16.41
C SER A 149 -7.78 6.83 14.98
N PHE A 150 -8.67 5.85 14.86
CA PHE A 150 -9.20 5.47 13.55
C PHE A 150 -9.92 6.64 12.85
N ASP A 151 -10.58 7.54 13.61
CA ASP A 151 -11.21 8.76 13.07
C ASP A 151 -10.20 9.71 12.41
N THR A 152 -9.08 9.95 13.10
CA THR A 152 -7.99 10.80 12.59
C THR A 152 -7.41 10.19 11.32
N PHE A 153 -7.08 8.90 11.37
CA PHE A 153 -6.53 8.19 10.22
C PHE A 153 -7.49 8.18 9.02
N LEU A 154 -8.78 7.92 9.27
CA LEU A 154 -9.79 7.88 8.20
C LEU A 154 -9.94 9.25 7.52
N THR A 155 -9.84 10.34 8.29
CA THR A 155 -9.84 11.71 7.74
C THR A 155 -8.64 11.92 6.82
N GLN A 156 -7.43 11.59 7.28
CA GLN A 156 -6.21 11.68 6.48
C GLN A 156 -6.26 10.81 5.21
N PHE A 157 -6.83 9.61 5.32
CA PHE A 157 -7.03 8.70 4.19
C PHE A 157 -7.95 9.30 3.12
N LEU A 158 -9.08 9.90 3.53
CA LEU A 158 -10.04 10.54 2.62
C LEU A 158 -9.50 11.84 1.99
N GLU A 159 -8.63 12.54 2.70
CA GLU A 159 -7.91 13.73 2.22
C GLU A 159 -6.69 13.36 1.34
N GLY A 160 -6.27 12.09 1.34
CA GLY A 160 -5.10 11.63 0.60
C GLY A 160 -3.78 12.14 1.17
N THR A 161 -3.71 12.41 2.47
CA THR A 161 -2.52 12.92 3.18
C THR A 161 -1.70 11.83 3.86
N VAL A 162 -2.15 10.57 3.79
CA VAL A 162 -1.35 9.40 4.18
C VAL A 162 -0.22 9.12 3.18
N HIS A 163 0.75 8.30 3.59
CA HIS A 163 1.79 7.80 2.70
C HIS A 163 1.20 7.18 1.42
N TYR A 164 1.85 7.43 0.27
CA TYR A 164 1.37 7.10 -1.09
C TYR A 164 0.15 7.90 -1.60
N GLY A 165 -0.38 8.83 -0.78
CA GLY A 165 -1.38 9.80 -1.21
C GLY A 165 -2.81 9.26 -1.30
N SER A 166 -3.61 9.90 -2.15
CA SER A 166 -5.03 9.58 -2.37
C SER A 166 -5.22 8.22 -3.05
N TRP A 167 -5.97 7.31 -2.40
CA TRP A 167 -6.41 6.06 -3.01
C TRP A 167 -7.24 6.32 -4.29
N PHE A 168 -8.08 7.35 -4.27
CA PHE A 168 -8.94 7.70 -5.40
C PHE A 168 -8.09 8.06 -6.63
N ASP A 169 -7.14 8.98 -6.47
CA ASP A 169 -6.25 9.38 -7.57
C ASP A 169 -5.39 8.21 -8.05
N HIS A 170 -4.96 7.34 -7.14
CA HIS A 170 -4.15 6.19 -7.46
C HIS A 170 -4.93 5.21 -8.36
N VAL A 171 -6.16 4.85 -7.99
CA VAL A 171 -7.01 3.95 -8.78
C VAL A 171 -7.41 4.58 -10.10
N LYS A 172 -7.87 5.84 -10.09
CA LYS A 172 -8.20 6.61 -11.30
C LYS A 172 -7.01 6.68 -12.27
N GLY A 173 -5.83 6.97 -11.74
CA GLY A 173 -4.61 7.09 -12.52
C GLY A 173 -4.26 5.79 -13.26
N TRP A 174 -4.23 4.66 -12.56
CA TRP A 174 -3.90 3.37 -13.17
C TRP A 174 -4.95 2.89 -14.15
N LEU A 175 -6.23 3.02 -13.81
CA LEU A 175 -7.32 2.66 -14.73
C LEU A 175 -7.34 3.56 -15.98
N GLY A 176 -6.99 4.83 -15.84
CA GLY A 176 -6.83 5.76 -16.98
C GLY A 176 -5.69 5.42 -17.93
N GLN A 177 -4.81 4.46 -17.60
CA GLN A 177 -3.71 4.02 -18.47
C GLN A 177 -4.04 2.78 -19.32
N GLN A 178 -5.25 2.21 -19.20
CA GLN A 178 -5.61 0.96 -19.90
C GLN A 178 -5.50 1.01 -21.43
N GLN A 179 -5.56 2.21 -22.03
CA GLN A 179 -5.40 2.40 -23.48
C GLN A 179 -3.93 2.55 -23.92
N LEU A 180 -3.03 2.84 -22.97
CA LEU A 180 -1.62 3.16 -23.23
C LEU A 180 -0.67 2.06 -22.75
N LEU A 181 -1.11 1.22 -21.83
CA LEU A 181 -0.34 0.14 -21.21
C LEU A 181 -1.10 -1.18 -21.32
N ASP A 182 -0.36 -2.28 -21.35
CA ASP A 182 -0.92 -3.63 -21.26
C ASP A 182 -1.24 -3.94 -19.79
N ILE A 183 -2.46 -3.63 -19.36
CA ILE A 183 -2.89 -3.72 -17.96
C ILE A 183 -3.91 -4.85 -17.76
N PHE A 184 -3.54 -5.82 -16.92
CA PHE A 184 -4.49 -6.73 -16.30
C PHE A 184 -5.07 -6.08 -15.05
N TYR A 185 -6.36 -5.75 -15.10
CA TYR A 185 -7.07 -5.25 -13.94
C TYR A 185 -7.77 -6.40 -13.19
N VAL A 186 -7.64 -6.40 -11.88
CA VAL A 186 -8.37 -7.30 -10.98
C VAL A 186 -8.60 -6.65 -9.62
N THR A 187 -9.67 -7.04 -8.96
CA THR A 187 -9.96 -6.65 -7.59
C THR A 187 -9.62 -7.74 -6.59
N TYR A 188 -9.24 -7.35 -5.37
CA TYR A 188 -9.06 -8.26 -4.24
C TYR A 188 -10.33 -9.11 -3.98
N GLU A 189 -11.49 -8.52 -4.22
CA GLU A 189 -12.79 -9.17 -4.11
C GLU A 189 -12.99 -10.26 -5.17
N GLU A 190 -12.61 -10.01 -6.43
CA GLU A 190 -12.62 -11.04 -7.49
C GLU A 190 -11.68 -12.20 -7.17
N LEU A 191 -10.49 -11.93 -6.62
CA LEU A 191 -9.56 -12.97 -6.18
C LEU A 191 -10.17 -13.87 -5.09
N HIS A 192 -10.94 -13.29 -4.18
CA HIS A 192 -11.69 -14.05 -3.15
C HIS A 192 -12.85 -14.84 -3.75
N GLN A 193 -13.56 -14.26 -4.71
CA GLN A 193 -14.74 -14.86 -5.30
C GLN A 193 -14.41 -16.04 -6.22
N ASP A 194 -13.39 -15.90 -7.06
CA ASP A 194 -12.98 -16.91 -8.03
C ASP A 194 -11.48 -16.83 -8.35
N LEU A 195 -10.67 -17.44 -7.49
CA LEU A 195 -9.22 -17.54 -7.69
C LEU A 195 -8.89 -18.36 -8.96
N ARG A 196 -9.63 -19.45 -9.23
CA ARG A 196 -9.40 -20.33 -10.40
C ARG A 196 -9.62 -19.55 -11.70
N GLY A 197 -10.76 -18.90 -11.86
CA GLY A 197 -11.07 -18.12 -13.06
C GLY A 197 -10.15 -16.92 -13.23
N THR A 198 -9.76 -16.28 -12.12
CA THR A 198 -8.77 -15.20 -12.16
C THR A 198 -7.40 -15.71 -12.61
N ALA A 199 -6.93 -16.85 -12.10
CA ALA A 199 -5.66 -17.46 -12.51
C ALA A 199 -5.65 -17.84 -14.00
N GLN A 200 -6.77 -18.35 -14.53
CA GLN A 200 -6.92 -18.64 -15.96
C GLN A 200 -6.83 -17.37 -16.81
N ARG A 201 -7.53 -16.30 -16.42
CA ARG A 201 -7.44 -15.00 -17.11
C ARG A 201 -6.02 -14.43 -17.06
N LEU A 202 -5.36 -14.54 -15.91
CA LEU A 202 -4.00 -14.05 -15.69
C LEU A 202 -2.98 -14.84 -16.52
N SER A 203 -3.11 -16.16 -16.58
CA SER A 203 -2.34 -17.05 -17.44
C SER A 203 -2.46 -16.66 -18.92
N ALA A 204 -3.68 -16.46 -19.41
CA ALA A 204 -3.95 -16.04 -20.78
C ALA A 204 -3.33 -14.66 -21.08
N PHE A 205 -3.51 -13.70 -20.16
CA PHE A 205 -2.93 -12.37 -20.27
C PHE A 205 -1.39 -12.41 -20.32
N LEU A 206 -0.75 -13.19 -19.45
CA LEU A 206 0.71 -13.31 -19.38
C LEU A 206 1.28 -14.15 -20.52
N GLY A 207 0.49 -15.05 -21.12
CA GLY A 207 0.97 -16.02 -22.10
C GLY A 207 1.72 -17.19 -21.47
N CYS A 208 1.42 -17.51 -20.21
CA CYS A 208 2.04 -18.60 -19.45
C CYS A 208 1.02 -19.73 -19.27
N PRO A 209 1.26 -20.95 -19.80
CA PRO A 209 0.31 -22.06 -19.66
C PRO A 209 -0.02 -22.40 -18.19
N LEU A 210 -1.31 -22.51 -17.88
CA LEU A 210 -1.79 -22.91 -16.55
C LEU A 210 -2.10 -24.40 -16.55
N GLU A 211 -1.08 -25.19 -16.24
CA GLU A 211 -1.21 -26.65 -16.08
C GLU A 211 -2.06 -27.00 -14.84
N PRO A 212 -2.74 -28.17 -14.83
CA PRO A 212 -3.56 -28.61 -13.70
C PRO A 212 -2.81 -28.61 -12.36
N GLU A 213 -1.54 -28.99 -12.36
CA GLU A 213 -0.67 -29.03 -11.17
C GLU A 213 -0.39 -27.63 -10.64
N THR A 214 -0.12 -26.67 -11.53
CA THR A 214 0.06 -25.25 -11.18
C THR A 214 -1.21 -24.68 -10.56
N LEU A 215 -2.37 -25.01 -11.12
CA LEU A 215 -3.66 -24.57 -10.59
C LEU A 215 -3.93 -25.16 -9.19
N ALA A 216 -3.66 -26.45 -8.99
CA ALA A 216 -3.78 -27.09 -7.67
C ALA A 216 -2.82 -26.46 -6.65
N ALA A 217 -1.59 -26.15 -7.05
CA ALA A 217 -0.62 -25.47 -6.21
C ALA A 217 -1.12 -24.07 -5.82
N LEU A 218 -1.69 -23.30 -6.75
CA LEU A 218 -2.29 -21.99 -6.47
C LEU A 218 -3.43 -22.09 -5.43
N GLU A 219 -4.38 -23.02 -5.63
CA GLU A 219 -5.51 -23.19 -4.71
C GLU A 219 -5.07 -23.56 -3.29
N GLN A 220 -4.01 -24.35 -3.15
CA GLN A 220 -3.49 -24.78 -1.86
C GLN A 220 -2.59 -23.72 -1.20
N HIS A 221 -1.65 -23.15 -1.95
CA HIS A 221 -0.57 -22.34 -1.41
C HIS A 221 -0.85 -20.85 -1.37
N CYS A 222 -1.77 -20.35 -2.21
CA CYS A 222 -2.24 -18.97 -2.15
C CYS A 222 -3.45 -18.79 -1.22
N SER A 223 -3.84 -19.80 -0.43
CA SER A 223 -4.86 -19.61 0.60
C SER A 223 -4.34 -18.70 1.72
N PHE A 224 -5.23 -17.90 2.33
CA PHE A 224 -4.83 -17.00 3.43
C PHE A 224 -4.19 -17.76 4.59
N ALA A 225 -4.70 -18.95 4.94
CA ALA A 225 -4.15 -19.77 6.02
C ALA A 225 -2.72 -20.20 5.70
N THR A 226 -2.48 -20.75 4.51
CA THR A 226 -1.14 -21.20 4.09
C THR A 226 -0.15 -20.04 4.06
N MET A 227 -0.54 -18.90 3.48
CA MET A 227 0.33 -17.72 3.40
C MET A 227 0.61 -17.08 4.76
N ARG A 228 -0.35 -17.14 5.70
CA ARG A 228 -0.19 -16.64 7.07
C ARG A 228 0.89 -17.41 7.83
N ASP A 229 1.00 -18.71 7.58
CA ASP A 229 1.98 -19.58 8.23
C ASP A 229 3.32 -19.65 7.48
N ASN A 230 3.40 -19.10 6.26
CA ASN A 230 4.63 -19.04 5.48
C ASN A 230 5.50 -17.84 5.86
N ALA A 231 6.64 -18.07 6.53
CA ALA A 231 7.61 -17.05 6.91
C ALA A 231 8.14 -16.21 5.71
N MET A 232 8.13 -16.79 4.50
CA MET A 232 8.55 -16.12 3.27
C MET A 232 7.48 -15.22 2.65
N ALA A 233 6.27 -15.18 3.22
CA ALA A 233 5.16 -14.34 2.74
C ALA A 233 4.52 -13.49 3.85
N ASN A 234 4.61 -13.90 5.12
CA ASN A 234 3.91 -13.26 6.24
C ASN A 234 4.69 -12.12 6.92
N TYR A 235 5.90 -11.79 6.42
CA TYR A 235 6.79 -10.75 6.92
C TYR A 235 7.37 -10.98 8.33
N SER A 236 7.23 -12.16 8.93
CA SER A 236 7.78 -12.45 10.27
C SER A 236 9.31 -12.43 10.34
N LEU A 237 9.99 -12.45 9.19
CA LEU A 237 11.45 -12.33 9.10
C LEU A 237 11.94 -10.88 9.22
N ILE A 238 11.04 -9.89 9.11
CA ILE A 238 11.40 -8.49 9.26
C ILE A 238 11.71 -8.21 10.75
N PRO A 239 12.86 -7.59 11.07
CA PRO A 239 13.22 -7.28 12.45
C PRO A 239 12.17 -6.43 13.18
N ILE A 240 12.02 -6.66 14.49
CA ILE A 240 11.04 -5.98 15.35
C ILE A 240 11.21 -4.46 15.37
N GLU A 241 12.41 -3.97 15.08
CA GLU A 241 12.75 -2.55 15.02
C GLU A 241 12.23 -1.87 13.75
N ILE A 242 11.81 -2.65 12.75
CA ILE A 242 11.17 -2.19 11.52
C ILE A 242 9.67 -2.53 11.55
N MET A 243 9.29 -3.72 12.00
CA MET A 243 7.90 -4.19 12.05
C MET A 243 7.61 -4.95 13.34
N ASP A 244 6.73 -4.42 14.21
CA ASP A 244 6.48 -4.97 15.54
C ASP A 244 5.31 -5.95 15.58
N HIS A 245 5.60 -7.21 15.25
CA HIS A 245 4.61 -8.30 15.24
C HIS A 245 4.01 -8.62 16.63
N SER A 246 4.41 -7.96 17.72
CA SER A 246 3.70 -8.04 19.00
C SER A 246 2.42 -7.19 19.05
N GLN A 247 2.33 -6.15 18.20
CA GLN A 247 1.18 -5.25 18.09
C GLN A 247 0.09 -5.77 17.14
N GLY A 248 0.38 -6.86 16.41
CA GLY A 248 -0.50 -7.45 15.41
C GLY A 248 0.29 -8.31 14.43
N CYS A 249 -0.35 -8.74 13.34
CA CYS A 249 0.33 -9.49 12.29
C CYS A 249 0.04 -8.89 10.92
N PHE A 250 1.02 -9.00 10.01
CA PHE A 250 0.89 -8.51 8.63
C PHE A 250 -0.27 -9.21 7.90
N MET A 251 -0.33 -10.55 7.99
CA MET A 251 -1.45 -11.38 7.54
C MET A 251 -2.57 -11.37 8.59
N ARG A 252 -3.31 -10.26 8.67
CA ARG A 252 -4.25 -9.96 9.77
C ARG A 252 -5.55 -10.78 9.78
N LYS A 253 -6.39 -10.60 8.75
CA LYS A 253 -7.69 -11.30 8.61
C LYS A 253 -7.89 -11.91 7.24
N GLY A 254 -7.44 -11.23 6.18
CA GLY A 254 -7.53 -11.75 4.82
C GLY A 254 -8.96 -11.94 4.31
N VAL A 255 -9.90 -11.10 4.74
CA VAL A 255 -11.32 -11.17 4.34
C VAL A 255 -11.76 -9.93 3.58
N VAL A 256 -12.87 -10.05 2.85
CA VAL A 256 -13.61 -8.93 2.26
C VAL A 256 -14.64 -8.44 3.27
N GLY A 257 -14.71 -7.12 3.48
CA GLY A 257 -15.79 -6.50 4.23
C GLY A 257 -15.54 -6.28 5.72
N ASP A 258 -14.29 -6.37 6.18
CA ASP A 258 -13.91 -6.14 7.58
C ASP A 258 -14.14 -4.68 8.02
N TRP A 259 -14.26 -3.76 7.07
CA TRP A 259 -14.67 -2.38 7.35
C TRP A 259 -15.99 -2.28 8.12
N ARG A 260 -16.90 -3.25 7.99
CA ARG A 260 -18.19 -3.25 8.72
C ARG A 260 -18.02 -3.32 10.23
N ASP A 261 -16.94 -3.93 10.71
CA ASP A 261 -16.64 -4.05 12.14
C ASP A 261 -15.90 -2.81 12.70
N HIS A 262 -15.48 -1.89 11.85
CA HIS A 262 -14.64 -0.74 12.22
C HIS A 262 -15.32 0.61 12.00
N PHE A 263 -16.18 0.71 10.98
CA PHE A 263 -16.84 1.96 10.63
C PHE A 263 -18.11 2.14 11.45
N SER A 264 -18.22 3.29 12.12
CA SER A 264 -19.51 3.79 12.60
C SER A 264 -20.44 4.11 11.42
N PRO A 265 -21.76 4.13 11.63
CA PRO A 265 -22.72 4.53 10.61
C PRO A 265 -22.41 5.91 10.00
N TRP A 266 -21.94 6.86 10.82
CA TRP A 266 -21.57 8.21 10.38
C TRP A 266 -20.32 8.21 9.49
N GLN A 267 -19.25 7.52 9.91
CA GLN A 267 -18.03 7.38 9.11
C GLN A 267 -18.34 6.73 7.76
N ASN A 268 -19.18 5.68 7.76
CA ASN A 268 -19.61 5.01 6.53
C ASN A 268 -20.38 5.95 5.59
N ALA A 269 -21.29 6.78 6.12
CA ALA A 269 -22.02 7.75 5.33
C ALA A 269 -21.11 8.86 4.75
N LEU A 270 -20.18 9.39 5.55
CA LEU A 270 -19.19 10.36 5.11
C LEU A 270 -18.30 9.78 4.00
N PHE A 271 -17.82 8.56 4.20
CA PHE A 271 -17.00 7.85 3.22
C PHE A 271 -17.74 7.65 1.90
N ASN A 272 -19.00 7.19 1.96
CA ASN A 272 -19.83 6.99 0.77
C ASN A 272 -20.04 8.28 -0.01
N ARG A 273 -20.26 9.40 0.68
CA ARG A 273 -20.38 10.72 0.04
C ARG A 273 -19.08 11.07 -0.69
N ARG A 274 -17.94 10.98 0.00
CA ARG A 274 -16.63 11.28 -0.60
C ARG A 274 -16.32 10.37 -1.78
N TYR A 275 -16.64 9.08 -1.68
CA TYR A 275 -16.50 8.13 -2.78
C TYR A 275 -17.34 8.53 -3.99
N GLN A 276 -18.60 8.92 -3.77
CA GLN A 276 -19.48 9.37 -4.86
C GLN A 276 -18.94 10.65 -5.53
N GLU A 277 -18.44 11.61 -4.74
CA GLU A 277 -17.80 12.83 -5.27
C GLU A 277 -16.56 12.53 -6.11
N GLU A 278 -15.74 11.56 -5.69
CA GLU A 278 -14.46 11.25 -6.33
C GLU A 278 -14.55 10.27 -7.50
N MET A 279 -15.54 9.37 -7.48
CA MET A 279 -15.64 8.21 -8.36
C MET A 279 -16.97 8.12 -9.12
N GLY A 280 -17.94 8.99 -8.82
CA GLY A 280 -19.32 8.88 -9.33
C GLY A 280 -19.45 8.99 -10.85
N ASP A 281 -18.52 9.70 -11.51
CA ASP A 281 -18.55 9.95 -12.95
C ASP A 281 -17.71 8.94 -13.77
N LEU A 282 -17.14 7.91 -13.12
CA LEU A 282 -16.25 6.98 -13.80
C LEU A 282 -17.01 5.80 -14.41
N GLU A 283 -16.99 5.72 -15.74
CA GLU A 283 -17.30 4.51 -16.52
C GLU A 283 -16.16 3.48 -16.46
N LEU A 284 -15.46 3.40 -15.33
CA LEU A 284 -14.44 2.38 -15.13
C LEU A 284 -15.12 1.08 -14.65
N PRO A 285 -14.51 -0.09 -14.89
CA PRO A 285 -14.98 -1.35 -14.34
C PRO A 285 -14.69 -1.40 -12.83
N VAL A 286 -15.30 -0.51 -12.06
CA VAL A 286 -15.32 -0.56 -10.60
C VAL A 286 -16.31 -1.62 -10.17
N HIS A 287 -15.91 -2.47 -9.24
CA HIS A 287 -16.77 -3.55 -8.75
C HIS A 287 -18.08 -2.97 -8.19
N PRO A 288 -19.26 -3.49 -8.57
CA PRO A 288 -20.57 -2.91 -8.21
C PRO A 288 -20.89 -2.86 -6.71
N HIS A 289 -20.02 -3.38 -5.84
CA HIS A 289 -20.19 -3.38 -4.38
C HIS A 289 -19.38 -2.29 -3.67
N TRP A 290 -18.60 -1.48 -4.39
CA TRP A 290 -17.86 -0.36 -3.80
C TRP A 290 -18.69 0.91 -3.73
N ALA A 291 -19.59 1.11 -4.70
CA ALA A 291 -20.55 2.19 -4.69
C ALA A 291 -21.60 2.01 -3.58
N PRO A 292 -22.10 3.09 -2.96
CA PRO A 292 -23.24 3.00 -2.07
C PRO A 292 -24.46 2.42 -2.83
N PRO A 293 -25.33 1.62 -2.18
CA PRO A 293 -26.58 1.21 -2.81
C PRO A 293 -27.37 2.47 -3.20
N LEU A 294 -27.84 2.53 -4.45
CA LEU A 294 -28.72 3.59 -4.93
C LEU A 294 -29.97 3.62 -4.03
N GLN A 295 -30.08 4.65 -3.19
CA GLN A 295 -31.29 4.88 -2.40
C GLN A 295 -32.38 5.38 -3.34
N PRO A 296 -33.54 4.69 -3.48
CA PRO A 296 -34.66 5.24 -4.23
C PRO A 296 -35.23 6.43 -3.45
N GLY A 297 -35.05 7.65 -3.97
CA GLY A 297 -35.88 8.81 -3.60
C GLY A 297 -35.70 9.46 -2.22
N GLY A 298 -34.54 9.31 -1.55
CA GLY A 298 -34.30 9.93 -0.24
C GLY A 298 -33.67 11.32 -0.30
N THR A 299 -34.41 12.38 0.06
CA THR A 299 -33.85 13.72 0.32
C THR A 299 -32.73 13.65 1.37
N VAL A 300 -31.55 14.15 1.01
CA VAL A 300 -30.39 14.25 1.91
C VAL A 300 -30.69 15.25 3.01
N SER A 301 -31.04 14.77 4.21
CA SER A 301 -31.08 15.62 5.40
C SER A 301 -29.63 15.94 5.81
N LEU A 302 -29.30 17.24 5.83
CA LEU A 302 -28.05 17.76 6.35
C LEU A 302 -27.98 17.48 7.87
N LEU A 303 -27.42 16.34 8.25
CA LEU A 303 -27.02 16.12 9.64
C LEU A 303 -25.85 17.06 9.95
N THR A 304 -26.16 18.13 10.68
CA THR A 304 -25.20 19.06 11.22
C THR A 304 -24.28 18.33 12.22
N ARG A 305 -22.99 18.66 12.15
CA ARG A 305 -21.96 18.15 13.04
C ARG A 305 -22.36 18.42 14.51
N PRO A 306 -22.37 17.44 15.42
CA PRO A 306 -22.50 17.76 16.84
C PRO A 306 -21.29 18.61 17.27
N PRO A 307 -21.49 19.63 18.14
CA PRO A 307 -20.39 20.46 18.60
C PRO A 307 -19.36 19.63 19.36
N LEU A 308 -18.09 19.93 19.16
CA LEU A 308 -17.00 19.37 19.97
C LEU A 308 -17.23 19.73 21.44
N PRO A 309 -16.92 18.85 22.40
CA PRO A 309 -16.97 19.20 23.81
C PRO A 309 -16.00 20.36 24.10
N THR A 310 -16.53 21.42 24.71
CA THR A 310 -15.75 22.59 25.17
C THR A 310 -14.71 22.18 26.21
N PRO A 311 -13.48 22.73 26.18
CA PRO A 311 -12.52 22.52 27.25
C PRO A 311 -13.04 23.11 28.55
N VAL A 312 -13.09 22.32 29.62
CA VAL A 312 -13.46 22.79 30.95
C VAL A 312 -12.26 23.53 31.55
N GLY A 313 -12.41 24.84 31.74
CA GLY A 313 -11.78 25.62 32.81
C GLY A 313 -10.29 25.95 32.67
N ALA A 314 -9.97 27.01 31.94
CA ALA A 314 -8.77 27.80 32.22
C ALA A 314 -9.07 28.73 33.42
N ALA A 315 -8.55 28.39 34.61
CA ALA A 315 -8.54 29.29 35.75
C ALA A 315 -7.56 30.44 35.48
N ALA A 316 -8.06 31.67 35.55
CA ALA A 316 -7.27 32.89 35.46
C ALA A 316 -6.28 32.97 36.63
N VAL A 317 -4.99 33.09 36.32
CA VAL A 317 -3.96 33.50 37.29
C VAL A 317 -3.68 34.98 37.08
N THR A 318 -4.05 35.78 38.08
CA THR A 318 -3.80 37.21 38.19
C THR A 318 -2.31 37.54 38.25
N LEU A 319 -1.95 38.64 37.59
CA LEU A 319 -0.63 39.26 37.54
C LEU A 319 -0.08 39.60 38.93
N GLY A 320 1.14 39.14 39.21
CA GLY A 320 1.97 39.53 40.34
C GLY A 320 3.32 40.10 39.87
N THR A 321 3.68 41.24 40.46
CA THR A 321 4.80 42.21 40.33
C THR A 321 6.21 41.62 40.06
N PRO A 322 7.15 42.37 39.42
CA PRO A 322 8.42 41.84 38.93
C PRO A 322 9.54 41.89 39.99
N ILE A 323 10.46 40.92 39.96
CA ILE A 323 11.71 40.95 40.73
C ILE A 323 12.93 40.67 39.82
N ALA A 324 13.78 41.69 39.80
CA ALA A 324 15.23 41.81 39.54
C ALA A 324 16.02 40.72 38.78
N MET A 325 16.84 41.24 37.85
CA MET A 325 17.97 40.59 37.19
C MET A 325 19.05 40.08 38.16
N GLY A 326 19.59 38.89 37.85
CA GLY A 326 20.85 38.38 38.38
C GLY A 326 21.57 37.59 37.30
N SER A 327 22.68 38.14 36.81
CA SER A 327 23.68 37.53 35.93
C SER A 327 24.17 36.17 36.45
N PHE A 328 24.52 35.23 35.58
CA PHE A 328 25.80 34.49 35.67
C PHE A 328 26.10 33.60 34.45
N CYS A 329 27.35 33.74 33.99
CA CYS A 329 28.26 32.76 33.37
C CYS A 329 27.94 32.05 32.04
N THR A 330 28.67 32.51 31.03
CA THR A 330 29.24 31.76 29.92
C THR A 330 30.02 30.50 30.36
N ARG A 331 29.81 29.37 29.67
CA ARG A 331 30.83 28.31 29.52
C ARG A 331 30.95 27.86 28.07
N ARG A 332 32.19 27.98 27.59
CA ARG A 332 32.72 27.49 26.32
C ARG A 332 32.69 25.96 26.28
N TRP A 333 32.36 25.40 25.13
CA TRP A 333 32.73 24.02 24.78
C TRP A 333 34.06 24.05 24.04
N GLY A 334 35.08 23.43 24.65
CA GLY A 334 36.38 23.17 24.07
C GLY A 334 36.40 21.81 23.39
N THR A 335 37.08 21.79 22.25
CA THR A 335 37.38 20.67 21.37
C THR A 335 38.20 19.57 22.05
N HIS A 336 37.91 18.31 21.74
CA HIS A 336 38.85 17.18 21.88
C HIS A 336 38.82 16.36 20.59
N GLY A 337 39.97 16.31 19.92
CA GLY A 337 40.29 15.34 18.89
C GLY A 337 41.17 14.23 19.47
N LEU A 338 41.03 13.03 18.92
CA LEU A 338 41.95 11.89 18.98
C LEU A 338 41.83 11.24 17.58
N ARG A 339 42.88 11.30 16.76
CA ARG A 339 43.95 10.29 16.63
C ARG A 339 43.44 8.92 16.18
#